data_AF-A0A6C0IPG6-F1
#
_entry.id   AF-A0A6C0IPG6-F1
#
_cell.length_a   1.000
_cell.length_b   1.000
_cell.length_c   1.000
_cell.angle_alpha   90.00
_cell.angle_beta   90.00
_cell.angle_gamma   90.00
#
_symmetry.space_group_name_H-M   'P 1'
#
loop_
_entity.id
_entity.type
_entity.pdbx_description
1 polymer ?
#
loop_
_entity_poly.entity_id
_entity_poly.type
_entity_poly.pdbx_seq_one_letter_code
_entity_poly.pdbx_strand_id
1 'polypeptide(L)'
;MKPTTYENENEEKLILEQKEPEIRETKKSIPFWSEDPNILFHPKYMFEFFPVELMSYEQKLNAITRTILVLSVVGLTIYKSFRMLIIVFITLLAIFILHYYHEKDLQKMGSKEKFETIKEGFANPALQVIESKRETIPSQVFSQPDSSNPFGNVLISDYDYNVDKKPAPASYTKSGSDSILASAKQAVSEANPDHPDIADKLFSDLGGNLQFEQSMRQFTSNPTTTIPNDQGAFADFCYGSMISCKEGNKFACARNLTRHTKY
;
A
#
# COMPACT_ATOMS: atom_id res chain seq x y z
N MET A 1 50.40 -8.59 -23.54
CA MET A 1 49.03 -9.09 -23.29
C MET A 1 48.41 -8.13 -22.29
N LYS A 2 47.57 -7.19 -22.73
CA LYS A 2 46.89 -6.24 -21.84
C LYS A 2 45.54 -6.85 -21.47
N PRO A 3 45.15 -6.91 -20.19
CA PRO A 3 43.83 -7.37 -19.81
C PRO A 3 42.79 -6.33 -20.25
N THR A 4 41.66 -6.82 -20.75
CA THR A 4 40.58 -6.04 -21.33
C THR A 4 39.74 -5.37 -20.24
N THR A 5 39.43 -4.09 -20.44
CA THR A 5 38.66 -3.19 -19.54
C THR A 5 37.33 -3.77 -19.04
N TYR A 6 36.77 -4.77 -19.73
CA TYR A 6 35.50 -5.41 -19.39
C TYR A 6 35.56 -6.38 -18.21
N GLU A 7 36.73 -6.93 -17.84
CA GLU A 7 36.85 -7.82 -16.67
C GLU A 7 36.86 -7.03 -15.35
N ASN A 8 37.48 -5.84 -15.35
CA ASN A 8 37.59 -4.99 -14.17
C ASN A 8 36.24 -4.39 -13.73
N GLU A 9 35.37 -3.97 -14.66
CA GLU A 9 34.05 -3.42 -14.31
C GLU A 9 33.11 -4.47 -13.70
N ASN A 10 33.26 -5.74 -14.08
CA ASN A 10 32.47 -6.84 -13.53
C ASN A 10 32.97 -7.25 -12.15
N GLU A 11 34.29 -7.24 -11.90
CA GLU A 11 34.85 -7.43 -10.56
C GLU A 11 34.47 -6.27 -9.63
N GLU A 12 34.50 -5.02 -10.10
CA GLU A 12 34.11 -3.85 -9.31
C GLU A 12 32.61 -3.88 -8.96
N LYS A 13 31.75 -4.31 -9.90
CA LYS A 13 30.32 -4.55 -9.65
C LYS A 13 30.09 -5.72 -8.68
N LEU A 14 30.85 -6.82 -8.79
CA LEU A 14 30.76 -7.94 -7.86
C LEU A 14 31.17 -7.52 -6.44
N ILE A 15 32.20 -6.69 -6.32
CA ILE A 15 32.68 -6.16 -5.03
C ILE A 15 31.68 -5.16 -4.44
N LEU A 16 31.03 -4.34 -5.27
CA LEU A 16 29.97 -3.41 -4.83
C LEU A 16 28.70 -4.17 -4.40
N GLU A 17 28.30 -5.20 -5.14
CA GLU A 17 27.13 -6.03 -4.85
C GLU A 17 27.37 -6.94 -3.63
N GLN A 18 28.61 -7.37 -3.36
CA GLN A 18 29.01 -8.09 -2.15
C GLN A 18 29.19 -7.19 -0.91
N LYS A 19 29.29 -5.87 -1.08
CA LYS A 19 29.36 -4.89 0.03
C LYS A 19 27.98 -4.46 0.52
N GLU A 20 26.96 -4.63 -0.29
CA GLU A 20 25.56 -4.27 -0.01
C GLU A 20 24.71 -5.26 0.83
N PRO A 21 25.10 -6.52 1.14
CA PRO A 21 24.31 -7.39 2.00
C PRO A 21 24.64 -7.24 3.51
N GLU A 22 25.74 -6.57 3.91
CA GLU A 22 26.11 -6.42 5.32
C GLU A 22 25.46 -5.22 6.05
N ILE A 23 24.86 -4.26 5.32
CA ILE A 23 24.23 -3.06 5.94
C ILE A 23 22.74 -3.32 6.28
N ARG A 24 22.26 -4.56 6.16
CA ARG A 24 20.97 -4.96 6.74
C ARG A 24 21.16 -5.43 8.18
N GLU A 25 21.73 -4.58 9.04
CA GLU A 25 21.50 -4.74 10.47
C GLU A 25 19.99 -4.67 10.70
N THR A 26 19.42 -5.78 11.15
CA THR A 26 18.05 -5.87 11.65
C THR A 26 17.82 -4.69 12.59
N LYS A 27 16.99 -3.72 12.18
CA LYS A 27 16.55 -2.60 13.02
C LYS A 27 15.83 -3.17 14.25
N LYS A 28 16.59 -3.44 15.31
CA LYS A 28 16.06 -3.85 16.60
C LYS A 28 15.24 -2.66 17.12
N SER A 29 13.93 -2.84 17.28
CA SER A 29 13.05 -1.79 17.79
C SER A 29 13.50 -1.37 19.18
N ILE A 30 13.67 -0.07 19.38
CA ILE A 30 14.05 0.50 20.67
C ILE A 30 12.76 0.72 21.46
N PRO A 31 12.62 0.13 22.67
CA PRO A 31 11.43 0.31 23.49
C PRO A 31 11.34 1.72 24.06
N PHE A 32 10.14 2.12 24.43
CA PHE A 32 9.89 3.38 25.14
C PHE A 32 10.42 3.30 26.58
N TRP A 33 10.88 4.43 27.13
CA TRP A 33 11.47 4.47 28.47
C TRP A 33 10.52 4.06 29.62
N SER A 34 9.19 4.04 29.41
CA SER A 34 8.28 3.52 30.44
C SER A 34 8.31 1.99 30.55
N GLU A 35 8.69 1.29 29.49
CA GLU A 35 8.86 -0.16 29.49
C GLU A 35 10.24 -0.55 30.05
N ASP A 36 11.28 0.15 29.59
CA ASP A 36 12.65 -0.01 30.10
C ASP A 36 13.28 1.36 30.40
N PRO A 37 13.31 1.80 31.67
CA PRO A 37 13.91 3.07 32.07
C PRO A 37 15.41 3.17 31.79
N ASN A 38 16.13 2.04 31.72
CA ASN A 38 17.57 2.03 31.48
C ASN A 38 17.93 2.50 30.07
N ILE A 39 16.96 2.52 29.14
CA ILE A 39 17.20 2.98 27.77
C ILE A 39 17.65 4.44 27.72
N LEU A 40 17.29 5.26 28.69
CA LEU A 40 17.66 6.67 28.75
C LEU A 40 19.17 6.86 28.98
N PHE A 41 19.82 5.90 29.65
CA PHE A 41 21.25 5.94 30.00
C PHE A 41 22.11 4.94 29.22
N HIS A 42 21.54 4.30 28.19
CA HIS A 42 22.27 3.31 27.41
C HIS A 42 23.40 3.96 26.60
N PRO A 43 24.66 3.45 26.64
CA PRO A 43 25.82 4.12 26.05
C PRO A 43 25.69 4.35 24.54
N LYS A 44 24.99 3.46 23.83
CA LYS A 44 24.74 3.58 22.38
C LYS A 44 23.89 4.80 22.00
N TYR A 45 23.00 5.25 22.88
CA TYR A 45 21.98 6.27 22.58
C TYR A 45 22.07 7.50 23.50
N MET A 46 23.05 7.53 24.41
CA MET A 46 23.19 8.59 25.43
C MET A 46 23.39 9.99 24.82
N PHE A 47 23.99 10.07 23.64
CA PHE A 47 24.24 11.34 22.94
C PHE A 47 23.15 11.71 21.92
N GLU A 48 22.07 10.92 21.82
CA GLU A 48 20.92 11.21 20.98
C GLU A 48 19.97 12.17 21.71
N PHE A 49 20.30 13.45 21.68
CA PHE A 49 19.51 14.50 22.31
C PHE A 49 18.38 15.00 21.41
N PHE A 50 18.53 14.96 20.10
CA PHE A 50 17.55 15.52 19.17
C PHE A 50 16.87 14.43 18.34
N PRO A 51 15.55 14.53 18.11
CA PRO A 51 14.85 13.60 17.24
C PRO A 51 15.26 13.84 15.78
N VAL A 52 15.69 12.79 15.07
CA VAL A 52 15.98 12.84 13.63
C VAL A 52 15.04 11.93 12.85
N GLU A 53 14.84 12.21 11.56
CA GLU A 53 13.85 11.51 10.73
C GLU A 53 14.07 9.99 10.65
N LEU A 54 15.32 9.55 10.68
CA LEU A 54 15.73 8.15 10.58
C LEU A 54 15.40 7.29 11.82
N MET A 55 15.05 7.92 12.95
CA MET A 55 14.74 7.27 14.23
C MET A 55 13.32 6.70 14.29
N SER A 56 13.13 5.63 15.06
CA SER A 56 11.78 5.14 15.39
C SER A 56 11.03 6.15 16.26
N TYR A 57 9.70 6.05 16.28
CA TYR A 57 8.86 6.92 17.10
C TYR A 57 9.26 6.89 18.59
N GLU A 58 9.46 5.69 19.15
CA GLU A 58 9.89 5.54 20.55
C GLU A 58 11.27 6.13 20.83
N GLN A 59 12.20 5.97 19.88
CA GLN A 59 13.53 6.55 19.99
C GLN A 59 13.47 8.09 19.97
N LYS A 60 12.58 8.69 19.19
CA LYS A 60 12.35 10.15 19.17
C LYS A 60 11.85 10.65 20.52
N LEU A 61 10.88 9.95 21.13
CA LEU A 61 10.38 10.33 22.46
C LEU A 61 11.44 10.13 23.55
N ASN A 62 12.26 9.08 23.47
CA ASN A 62 13.39 8.85 24.36
C ASN A 62 14.47 9.95 24.23
N ALA A 63 14.75 10.45 23.01
CA ALA A 63 15.66 11.57 22.81
C ALA A 63 15.14 12.88 23.46
N ILE A 64 13.84 13.14 23.32
CA ILE A 64 13.18 14.29 23.96
C ILE A 64 13.21 14.17 25.49
N THR A 65 12.97 13.00 26.07
CA THR A 65 13.05 12.86 27.54
C THR A 65 14.47 13.03 28.05
N ARG A 66 15.49 12.53 27.34
CA ARG A 66 16.91 12.76 27.71
C ARG A 66 17.26 14.24 27.73
N THR A 67 16.84 15.03 26.74
CA THR A 67 17.09 16.48 26.74
C THR A 67 16.43 17.18 27.91
N ILE A 68 15.18 16.84 28.22
CA ILE A 68 14.46 17.40 29.37
C ILE A 68 15.18 17.07 30.68
N LEU A 69 15.73 15.85 30.83
CA LEU A 69 16.50 15.46 32.01
C LEU A 69 17.81 16.27 32.12
N VAL A 70 18.56 16.43 31.04
CA VAL A 70 19.80 17.24 31.05
C VAL A 70 19.48 18.71 31.38
N LEU A 71 18.47 19.28 30.73
CA LEU A 71 18.03 20.65 30.99
C LEU A 71 17.49 20.82 32.41
N SER A 72 16.86 19.79 32.97
CA SER A 72 16.42 19.79 34.37
C SER A 72 17.59 19.89 35.33
N VAL A 73 18.65 19.09 35.13
CA VAL A 73 19.86 19.14 35.99
C VAL A 73 20.51 20.52 35.90
N VAL A 74 20.70 21.05 34.69
CA VAL A 74 21.26 22.40 34.50
C VAL A 74 20.37 23.45 35.16
N GLY A 75 19.05 23.40 34.94
CA GLY A 75 18.10 24.34 35.53
C GLY A 75 18.08 24.30 37.06
N LEU A 76 18.19 23.13 37.67
CA LEU A 76 18.25 22.98 39.13
C LEU A 76 19.53 23.60 39.72
N THR A 77 20.67 23.50 39.02
CA THR A 77 21.93 24.12 39.49
C THR A 77 21.87 25.65 39.49
N ILE A 78 21.19 26.26 38.52
CA ILE A 78 21.05 27.72 38.38
C ILE A 78 20.01 28.27 39.35
N TYR A 79 18.78 27.73 39.30
CA TYR A 79 17.62 28.34 39.95
C TYR A 79 17.33 27.82 41.37
N LYS A 80 17.87 26.65 41.74
CA LYS A 80 17.76 26.03 43.08
C LYS A 80 16.35 26.07 43.70
N SER A 81 15.31 25.91 42.86
CA SER A 81 13.91 26.03 43.28
C SER A 81 13.17 24.70 43.10
N PHE A 82 12.44 24.29 44.14
CA PHE A 82 11.59 23.09 44.10
C PHE A 82 10.52 23.17 42.99
N ARG A 83 10.11 24.39 42.60
CA ARG A 83 9.14 24.61 41.52
C ARG A 83 9.61 24.01 40.18
N MET A 84 10.93 23.94 39.94
CA MET A 84 11.48 23.34 38.72
C MET A 84 11.25 21.82 38.66
N LEU A 85 11.28 21.12 39.79
CA LEU A 85 10.99 19.68 39.84
C LEU A 85 9.55 19.37 39.45
N ILE A 86 8.61 20.22 39.87
CA ILE A 86 7.18 20.09 39.53
C ILE A 86 6.99 20.24 38.02
N ILE A 87 7.64 21.21 37.40
CA ILE A 87 7.55 21.44 35.94
C ILE A 87 8.09 20.23 35.18
N VAL A 88 9.25 19.71 35.57
CA VAL A 88 9.86 18.54 34.93
C VAL A 88 8.95 17.31 35.05
N PHE A 89 8.37 17.09 36.22
CA PHE A 89 7.41 16.01 36.42
C PHE A 89 6.19 16.13 35.50
N ILE A 90 5.59 17.32 35.40
CA ILE A 90 4.44 17.57 34.49
C ILE A 90 4.84 17.31 33.04
N THR A 91 6.02 17.73 32.61
CA THR A 91 6.49 17.51 31.23
C THR A 91 6.72 16.03 30.91
N LEU A 92 7.30 15.25 31.83
CA LEU A 92 7.48 13.81 31.65
C LEU A 92 6.12 13.08 31.62
N LEU A 93 5.17 13.52 32.46
CA LEU A 93 3.81 13.00 32.46
C LEU A 93 3.08 13.28 31.14
N ALA A 94 3.25 14.47 30.56
CA ALA A 94 2.70 14.78 29.25
C ALA A 94 3.26 13.87 28.14
N ILE A 95 4.57 13.59 28.16
CA ILE A 95 5.21 12.68 27.19
C ILE A 95 4.71 11.24 27.36
N PHE A 96 4.55 10.78 28.60
CA PHE A 96 3.96 9.47 28.89
C PHE A 96 2.53 9.36 28.36
N ILE A 97 1.68 10.38 28.59
CA ILE A 97 0.31 10.42 28.07
C ILE A 97 0.31 10.37 26.54
N LEU A 98 1.19 11.12 25.90
CA LEU A 98 1.31 11.16 24.43
C LEU A 98 1.61 9.77 23.87
N HIS A 99 2.62 9.08 24.42
CA HIS A 99 2.95 7.71 24.04
C HIS A 99 1.76 6.75 24.28
N TYR A 100 1.08 6.86 25.43
CA TYR A 100 -0.06 6.02 25.78
C TYR A 100 -1.25 6.16 24.81
N TYR A 101 -1.56 7.38 24.37
CA TYR A 101 -2.61 7.60 23.36
C TYR A 101 -2.19 7.09 21.99
N HIS A 102 -0.93 7.28 21.60
CA HIS A 102 -0.40 6.78 20.34
C HIS A 102 -0.48 5.25 20.25
N GLU A 103 -0.10 4.54 21.31
CA GLU A 103 -0.19 3.08 21.38
C GLU A 103 -1.65 2.58 21.27
N LYS A 104 -2.59 3.30 21.90
CA LYS A 104 -4.02 2.99 21.76
C LYS A 104 -4.54 3.19 20.34
N ASP A 105 -4.08 4.24 19.66
CA ASP A 105 -4.52 4.52 18.29
C ASP A 105 -3.94 3.51 17.30
N LEU A 106 -2.68 3.08 17.48
CA LEU A 106 -2.08 1.96 16.75
C LEU A 106 -2.89 0.66 16.93
N GLN A 107 -3.31 0.33 18.15
CA GLN A 107 -4.12 -0.85 18.42
C GLN A 107 -5.53 -0.76 17.80
N LYS A 108 -6.13 0.43 17.75
CA LYS A 108 -7.41 0.66 17.05
C LYS A 108 -7.27 0.51 15.53
N MET A 109 -6.16 0.97 14.94
CA MET A 109 -5.89 0.79 13.51
C MET A 109 -5.68 -0.69 13.18
N GLY A 110 -4.87 -1.42 13.96
CA GLY A 110 -4.63 -2.85 13.75
C GLY A 110 -5.86 -3.73 13.99
N SER A 111 -6.80 -3.30 14.84
CA SER A 111 -8.09 -3.98 15.03
C SER A 111 -9.11 -3.65 13.94
N LYS A 112 -9.08 -2.44 13.36
CA LYS A 112 -9.88 -2.07 12.18
C LYS A 112 -9.43 -2.82 10.92
N GLU A 113 -8.13 -2.92 10.67
CA GLU A 113 -7.61 -3.74 9.56
C GLU A 113 -8.02 -5.22 9.70
N LYS A 114 -7.95 -5.76 10.92
CA LYS A 114 -8.46 -7.11 11.20
C LYS A 114 -9.97 -7.22 10.99
N PHE A 115 -10.74 -6.17 11.28
CA PHE A 115 -12.18 -6.15 11.07
C PHE A 115 -12.56 -6.06 9.57
N GLU A 116 -11.80 -5.33 8.75
CA GLU A 116 -11.96 -5.35 7.28
C GLU A 116 -11.65 -6.74 6.68
N THR A 117 -10.76 -7.52 7.30
CA THR A 117 -10.59 -8.94 6.93
C THR A 117 -11.67 -9.89 7.46
N ILE A 118 -12.54 -9.47 8.38
CA ILE A 118 -13.72 -10.25 8.80
C ILE A 118 -14.81 -10.06 7.76
N LYS A 119 -14.66 -10.80 6.65
CA LYS A 119 -15.73 -11.38 5.82
C LYS A 119 -17.02 -10.55 5.76
N GLU A 120 -16.98 -9.45 5.02
CA GLU A 120 -18.21 -8.81 4.54
C GLU A 120 -19.06 -9.87 3.83
N GLY A 121 -20.36 -9.95 4.16
CA GLY A 121 -21.32 -10.90 3.57
C GLY A 121 -21.56 -10.72 2.05
N PHE A 122 -20.80 -9.84 1.42
CA PHE A 122 -20.75 -9.57 -0.01
C PHE A 122 -19.48 -10.12 -0.67
N ALA A 123 -18.76 -11.03 -0.03
CA ALA A 123 -17.59 -11.68 -0.61
C ALA A 123 -17.91 -12.21 -2.02
N ASN A 124 -17.21 -11.68 -3.03
CA ASN A 124 -17.37 -12.04 -4.42
C ASN A 124 -17.33 -13.58 -4.54
N PRO A 125 -18.42 -14.24 -5.01
CA PRO A 125 -18.46 -15.70 -5.16
C PRO A 125 -17.27 -16.24 -5.96
N ALA A 126 -16.70 -15.43 -6.85
CA ALA A 126 -15.50 -15.78 -7.60
C ALA A 126 -14.28 -16.05 -6.70
N LEU A 127 -14.06 -15.27 -5.63
CA LEU A 127 -12.92 -15.47 -4.73
C LEU A 127 -13.02 -16.79 -3.96
N GLN A 128 -14.23 -17.19 -3.54
CA GLN A 128 -14.44 -18.48 -2.86
C GLN A 128 -14.21 -19.67 -3.81
N VAL A 129 -14.56 -19.52 -5.09
CA VAL A 129 -14.27 -20.54 -6.12
C VAL A 129 -12.77 -20.62 -6.41
N ILE A 130 -12.06 -19.49 -6.46
CA ILE A 130 -10.60 -19.46 -6.67
C ILE A 130 -9.87 -20.12 -5.49
N GLU A 131 -10.25 -19.77 -4.26
CA GLU A 131 -9.64 -20.31 -3.04
C GLU A 131 -9.89 -21.82 -2.89
N SER A 132 -11.09 -22.29 -3.27
CA SER A 132 -11.41 -23.73 -3.25
C SER A 132 -10.69 -24.54 -4.34
N LYS A 133 -10.36 -23.92 -5.49
CA LYS A 133 -9.66 -24.61 -6.59
C LYS A 133 -8.13 -24.69 -6.44
N ARG A 134 -7.51 -23.91 -5.52
CA ARG A 134 -6.03 -23.87 -5.31
C ARG A 134 -5.22 -23.70 -6.61
N GLU A 135 -5.79 -23.04 -7.61
CA GLU A 135 -5.08 -22.75 -8.85
C GLU A 135 -4.26 -21.47 -8.68
N THR A 136 -2.97 -21.52 -9.00
CA THR A 136 -2.11 -20.34 -9.03
C THR A 136 -2.58 -19.43 -10.16
N ILE A 137 -3.07 -18.24 -9.83
CA ILE A 137 -3.47 -17.24 -10.82
C ILE A 137 -2.24 -16.93 -11.69
N PRO A 138 -2.30 -17.09 -13.02
CA PRO A 138 -1.21 -16.72 -13.90
C PRO A 138 -0.80 -15.26 -13.65
N SER A 139 0.50 -14.96 -13.60
CA SER A 139 0.98 -13.62 -13.25
C SER A 139 0.60 -12.52 -14.26
N GLN A 140 0.06 -12.87 -15.43
CA GLN A 140 -0.29 -11.94 -16.51
C GLN A 140 -1.65 -12.22 -17.16
N VAL A 141 -2.70 -12.33 -16.33
CA VAL A 141 -4.09 -12.40 -16.81
C VAL A 141 -4.57 -11.06 -17.38
N PHE A 142 -4.12 -9.94 -16.80
CA PHE A 142 -4.53 -8.60 -17.19
C PHE A 142 -3.48 -7.89 -18.04
N SER A 143 -3.92 -6.98 -18.91
CA SER A 143 -3.04 -5.97 -19.51
C SER A 143 -2.63 -4.96 -18.45
N GLN A 144 -1.41 -4.42 -18.54
CA GLN A 144 -0.99 -3.32 -17.68
C GLN A 144 -1.35 -2.00 -18.36
N PRO A 145 -1.77 -0.97 -17.60
CA PRO A 145 -1.90 0.39 -18.11
C PRO A 145 -0.61 0.89 -18.75
N ASP A 146 -0.72 1.55 -19.89
CA ASP A 146 0.36 2.22 -20.58
C ASP A 146 0.02 3.70 -20.80
N SER A 147 1.01 4.50 -21.17
CA SER A 147 0.83 5.93 -21.43
C SER A 147 -0.12 6.19 -22.62
N SER A 148 -0.12 5.31 -23.62
CA SER A 148 -1.01 5.43 -24.78
C SER A 148 -2.48 5.14 -24.43
N ASN A 149 -2.74 4.28 -23.45
CA ASN A 149 -4.08 3.87 -23.03
C ASN A 149 -4.14 3.58 -21.52
N PRO A 150 -4.11 4.62 -20.66
CA PRO A 150 -4.04 4.45 -19.22
C PRO A 150 -5.20 3.64 -18.63
N PHE A 151 -6.38 3.67 -19.25
CA PHE A 151 -7.57 2.94 -18.79
C PHE A 151 -7.71 1.54 -19.37
N GLY A 152 -6.85 1.16 -20.31
CA GLY A 152 -6.93 -0.12 -21.01
C GLY A 152 -8.23 -0.31 -21.80
N ASN A 153 -8.84 0.76 -22.30
CA ASN A 153 -10.07 0.67 -23.11
C ASN A 153 -9.79 0.08 -24.49
N VAL A 154 -10.78 -0.54 -25.13
CA VAL A 154 -10.61 -0.99 -26.51
C VAL A 154 -10.49 0.23 -27.43
N LEU A 155 -9.38 0.33 -28.15
CA LEU A 155 -9.13 1.35 -29.16
C LEU A 155 -9.42 0.82 -30.56
N ILE A 156 -9.67 1.71 -31.52
CA ILE A 156 -9.87 1.31 -32.91
C ILE A 156 -8.63 0.63 -33.50
N SER A 157 -7.43 1.06 -33.08
CA SER A 157 -6.14 0.48 -33.48
C SER A 157 -5.96 -0.95 -32.98
N ASP A 158 -6.63 -1.35 -31.89
CA ASP A 158 -6.47 -2.69 -31.33
C ASP A 158 -7.00 -3.77 -32.29
N TYR A 159 -7.96 -3.45 -33.16
CA TYR A 159 -8.47 -4.40 -34.15
C TYR A 159 -7.43 -4.85 -35.18
N ASP A 160 -6.41 -4.02 -35.44
CA ASP A 160 -5.34 -4.34 -36.39
C ASP A 160 -4.07 -4.82 -35.68
N TYR A 161 -3.73 -4.18 -34.54
CA TYR A 161 -2.42 -4.36 -33.89
C TYR A 161 -2.47 -5.17 -32.58
N ASN A 162 -3.65 -5.41 -32.01
CA ASN A 162 -3.84 -6.06 -30.71
C ASN A 162 -5.14 -6.88 -30.66
N VAL A 163 -5.28 -7.81 -31.61
CA VAL A 163 -6.52 -8.57 -31.81
C VAL A 163 -6.88 -9.42 -30.59
N ASP A 164 -5.88 -9.97 -29.90
CA ASP A 164 -6.04 -10.80 -28.69
C ASP A 164 -5.81 -9.96 -27.40
N LYS A 165 -6.44 -8.79 -27.33
CA LYS A 165 -6.26 -7.84 -26.22
C LYS A 165 -6.68 -8.45 -24.88
N LYS A 166 -5.73 -8.51 -23.94
CA LYS A 166 -5.98 -8.93 -22.55
C LYS A 166 -6.89 -7.95 -21.80
N PRO A 167 -7.75 -8.44 -20.89
CA PRO A 167 -8.63 -7.60 -20.08
C PRO A 167 -7.84 -6.57 -19.27
N ALA A 168 -8.40 -5.37 -19.12
CA ALA A 168 -7.81 -4.34 -18.27
C ALA A 168 -7.96 -4.72 -16.78
N PRO A 169 -7.08 -4.22 -15.89
CA PRO A 169 -7.21 -4.48 -14.47
C PRO A 169 -8.38 -3.67 -13.89
N ALA A 170 -8.85 -4.08 -12.71
CA ALA A 170 -9.95 -3.42 -12.03
C ALA A 170 -9.57 -1.98 -11.58
N SER A 171 -10.16 -0.98 -12.22
CA SER A 171 -9.88 0.44 -11.97
C SER A 171 -10.30 0.95 -10.59
N TYR A 172 -11.25 0.30 -9.94
CA TYR A 172 -11.71 0.66 -8.59
C TYR A 172 -10.77 0.18 -7.47
N THR A 173 -9.83 -0.73 -7.77
CA THR A 173 -8.85 -1.19 -6.78
C THR A 173 -7.77 -0.14 -6.58
N LYS A 174 -7.23 0.00 -5.36
CA LYS A 174 -6.15 0.97 -5.09
C LYS A 174 -4.96 0.78 -6.03
N SER A 175 -4.49 -0.47 -6.18
CA SER A 175 -3.40 -0.80 -7.10
C SER A 175 -3.72 -0.45 -8.55
N GLY A 176 -4.95 -0.69 -9.01
CA GLY A 176 -5.39 -0.34 -10.36
C GLY A 176 -5.42 1.17 -10.54
N SER A 177 -6.08 1.90 -9.64
CA SER A 177 -6.19 3.36 -9.68
C SER A 177 -4.82 4.04 -9.66
N ASP A 178 -3.90 3.60 -8.79
CA ASP A 178 -2.54 4.14 -8.71
C ASP A 178 -1.76 3.91 -10.03
N SER A 179 -1.89 2.72 -10.63
CA SER A 179 -1.24 2.40 -11.92
C SER A 179 -1.79 3.21 -13.10
N ILE A 180 -3.12 3.45 -13.11
CA ILE A 180 -3.79 4.29 -14.11
C ILE A 180 -3.33 5.75 -13.96
N LEU A 181 -3.27 6.26 -12.73
CA LEU A 181 -2.81 7.62 -12.44
C LEU A 181 -1.36 7.82 -12.85
N ALA A 182 -0.48 6.87 -12.56
CA ALA A 182 0.92 6.92 -12.98
C ALA A 182 1.04 6.95 -14.51
N SER A 183 0.32 6.06 -15.20
CA SER A 183 0.32 5.99 -16.67
C SER A 183 -0.26 7.25 -17.31
N ALA A 184 -1.30 7.84 -16.72
CA ALA A 184 -1.89 9.10 -17.20
C ALA A 184 -0.93 10.29 -17.02
N LYS A 185 -0.19 10.36 -15.90
CA LYS A 185 0.87 11.37 -15.72
C LYS A 185 2.00 11.20 -16.75
N GLN A 186 2.37 9.95 -17.05
CA GLN A 186 3.34 9.64 -18.10
C GLN A 186 2.84 10.08 -19.48
N ALA A 187 1.56 9.83 -19.80
CA ALA A 187 0.95 10.27 -21.06
C ALA A 187 1.05 11.80 -21.27
N VAL A 188 0.83 12.59 -20.21
CA VAL A 188 0.99 14.05 -20.27
C VAL A 188 2.44 14.46 -20.55
N SER A 189 3.40 13.72 -19.99
CA SER A 189 4.83 13.99 -20.20
C SER A 189 5.24 13.67 -21.64
N GLU A 190 4.81 12.53 -22.16
CA GLU A 190 5.09 12.08 -23.53
C GLU A 190 4.42 12.97 -24.58
N ALA A 191 3.24 13.52 -24.28
CA ALA A 191 2.56 14.48 -25.14
C ALA A 191 3.26 15.86 -25.22
N ASN A 192 4.17 16.17 -24.28
CA ASN A 192 4.85 17.47 -24.19
C ASN A 192 6.39 17.31 -24.15
N PRO A 193 7.02 16.80 -25.22
CA PRO A 193 8.45 16.48 -25.24
C PRO A 193 9.36 17.71 -25.05
N ASP A 194 8.87 18.91 -25.39
CA ASP A 194 9.63 20.17 -25.25
C ASP A 194 9.80 20.61 -23.78
N HIS A 195 9.11 19.95 -22.84
CA HIS A 195 9.10 20.30 -21.43
C HIS A 195 9.39 19.07 -20.54
N PRO A 196 10.68 18.71 -20.31
CA PRO A 196 11.05 17.49 -19.59
C PRO A 196 10.55 17.44 -18.14
N ASP A 197 10.44 18.59 -17.48
CA ASP A 197 10.03 18.68 -16.06
C ASP A 197 8.53 19.00 -15.88
N ILE A 198 7.69 18.77 -16.89
CA ILE A 198 6.27 19.16 -16.84
C ILE A 198 5.50 18.37 -15.78
N ALA A 199 5.81 17.08 -15.60
CA ALA A 199 5.19 16.23 -14.59
C ALA A 199 5.46 16.76 -13.18
N ASP A 200 6.70 17.11 -12.89
CA ASP A 200 7.08 17.63 -11.57
C ASP A 200 6.42 18.98 -11.31
N LYS A 201 6.28 19.83 -12.33
CA LYS A 201 5.62 21.13 -12.17
C LYS A 201 4.11 21.02 -11.95
N LEU A 202 3.44 20.07 -12.62
CA LEU A 202 1.99 19.89 -12.52
C LEU A 202 1.57 19.03 -11.31
N PHE A 203 2.41 18.07 -10.91
CA PHE A 203 2.03 16.99 -9.99
C PHE A 203 2.92 16.87 -8.75
N SER A 204 3.83 17.80 -8.48
CA SER A 204 4.65 17.77 -7.24
C SER A 204 3.86 18.16 -5.99
N ASP A 205 2.95 19.12 -6.10
CA ASP A 205 2.17 19.59 -4.96
C ASP A 205 0.95 18.69 -4.68
N LEU A 206 0.57 18.59 -3.41
CA LEU A 206 -0.63 17.88 -2.98
C LEU A 206 -1.89 18.49 -3.61
N GLY A 207 -1.95 19.82 -3.72
CA GLY A 207 -3.06 20.53 -4.37
C GLY A 207 -3.15 20.20 -5.86
N GLY A 208 -2.01 20.19 -6.56
CA GLY A 208 -1.92 19.81 -7.97
C GLY A 208 -2.35 18.36 -8.23
N ASN A 209 -1.89 17.42 -7.40
CA ASN A 209 -2.31 16.02 -7.47
C ASN A 209 -3.81 15.84 -7.23
N LEU A 210 -4.38 16.52 -6.23
CA LEU A 210 -5.81 16.44 -5.95
C LEU A 210 -6.65 17.00 -7.11
N GLN A 211 -6.24 18.12 -7.70
CA GLN A 211 -6.92 18.68 -8.87
C GLN A 211 -6.86 17.75 -10.07
N PHE A 212 -5.70 17.11 -10.29
CA PHE A 212 -5.54 16.12 -11.33
C PHE A 212 -6.46 14.90 -11.12
N GLU A 213 -6.48 14.32 -9.92
CA GLU A 213 -7.39 13.22 -9.59
C GLU A 213 -8.87 13.60 -9.77
N GLN A 214 -9.24 14.82 -9.39
CA GLN A 214 -10.60 15.33 -9.63
C GLN A 214 -10.93 15.49 -11.11
N SER A 215 -9.94 15.90 -11.93
CA SER A 215 -10.09 15.99 -13.39
C SER A 215 -10.29 14.61 -14.03
N MET A 216 -9.71 13.56 -13.43
CA MET A 216 -9.79 12.19 -13.92
C MET A 216 -11.19 11.56 -13.77
N ARG A 217 -12.12 12.19 -13.05
CA ARG A 217 -13.50 11.68 -12.85
C ARG A 217 -14.28 11.44 -14.13
N GLN A 218 -13.96 12.14 -15.21
CA GLN A 218 -14.64 11.99 -16.50
C GLN A 218 -14.11 10.79 -17.30
N PHE A 219 -12.95 10.27 -16.94
CA PHE A 219 -12.30 9.17 -17.63
C PHE A 219 -12.54 7.88 -16.85
N THR A 220 -13.04 6.86 -17.54
CA THR A 220 -13.42 5.59 -16.94
C THR A 220 -12.99 4.42 -17.82
N SER A 221 -12.78 3.27 -17.19
CA SER A 221 -12.65 2.00 -17.92
C SER A 221 -14.04 1.53 -18.34
N ASN A 222 -14.18 1.17 -19.61
CA ASN A 222 -15.40 0.62 -20.17
C ASN A 222 -15.69 -0.77 -19.58
N PRO A 223 -16.95 -1.21 -19.53
CA PRO A 223 -17.30 -2.55 -19.05
C PRO A 223 -16.67 -3.69 -19.87
N THR A 224 -16.35 -3.42 -21.14
CA THR A 224 -15.67 -4.35 -22.03
C THR A 224 -14.32 -3.77 -22.46
N THR A 225 -13.26 -4.52 -22.18
CA THR A 225 -11.86 -4.12 -22.44
C THR A 225 -11.10 -5.15 -23.29
N THR A 226 -11.80 -6.16 -23.80
CA THR A 226 -11.25 -7.26 -24.61
C THR A 226 -11.80 -7.23 -26.03
N ILE A 227 -11.09 -7.85 -26.95
CA ILE A 227 -11.57 -8.15 -28.30
C ILE A 227 -11.48 -9.68 -28.48
N PRO A 228 -12.57 -10.38 -28.85
CA PRO A 228 -13.96 -9.93 -28.78
C PRO A 228 -14.41 -9.67 -27.33
N ASN A 229 -15.62 -9.14 -27.14
CA ASN A 229 -16.23 -9.04 -25.82
C ASN A 229 -16.54 -10.44 -25.24
N ASP A 230 -16.40 -10.62 -23.93
CA ASP A 230 -16.61 -11.91 -23.27
C ASP A 230 -18.11 -12.22 -23.07
N GLN A 231 -18.77 -12.61 -24.16
CA GLN A 231 -20.17 -13.02 -24.15
C GLN A 231 -20.40 -14.35 -23.43
N GLY A 232 -19.37 -15.21 -23.39
CA GLY A 232 -19.43 -16.50 -22.70
C GLY A 232 -19.58 -16.32 -21.19
N ALA A 233 -18.68 -15.54 -20.58
CA ALA A 233 -18.77 -15.24 -19.15
C ALA A 233 -20.06 -14.51 -18.78
N PHE A 234 -20.59 -13.64 -19.66
CA PHE A 234 -21.89 -13.00 -19.43
C PHE A 234 -23.04 -14.02 -19.46
N ALA A 235 -23.05 -14.95 -20.42
CA ALA A 235 -24.06 -16.00 -20.48
C ALA A 235 -23.99 -16.94 -19.26
N ASP A 236 -22.78 -17.30 -18.82
CA ASP A 236 -22.56 -18.09 -17.62
C ASP A 236 -22.98 -17.35 -16.35
N PHE A 237 -22.78 -16.03 -16.30
CA PHE A 237 -23.28 -15.20 -15.21
C PHE A 237 -24.82 -15.21 -15.15
N CYS A 238 -25.50 -15.07 -16.28
CA CYS A 238 -26.97 -15.06 -16.34
C CYS A 238 -27.60 -16.44 -16.13
N TYR A 239 -26.99 -17.50 -16.67
CA TYR A 239 -27.63 -18.82 -16.81
C TYR A 239 -26.79 -20.00 -16.29
N GLY A 240 -25.49 -19.83 -16.02
CA GLY A 240 -24.59 -20.93 -15.69
C GLY A 240 -24.91 -21.67 -14.39
N SER A 241 -25.63 -21.01 -13.46
CA SER A 241 -26.13 -21.63 -12.22
C SER A 241 -27.56 -22.19 -12.32
N MET A 242 -28.19 -22.10 -13.49
CA MET A 242 -29.57 -22.53 -13.70
C MET A 242 -29.65 -24.04 -13.91
N ILE A 243 -29.84 -24.77 -12.81
CA ILE A 243 -30.04 -26.22 -12.84
C ILE A 243 -31.38 -26.59 -13.47
N SER A 244 -31.38 -27.48 -14.47
CA SER A 244 -32.60 -27.95 -15.13
C SER A 244 -33.08 -29.30 -14.61
N CYS A 245 -34.40 -29.45 -14.46
CA CYS A 245 -34.99 -30.76 -14.15
C CYS A 245 -34.80 -31.76 -15.32
N LYS A 246 -34.71 -31.27 -16.56
CA LYS A 246 -34.50 -32.13 -17.76
C LYS A 246 -33.17 -32.90 -17.70
N GLU A 247 -32.19 -32.36 -16.98
CA GLU A 247 -30.87 -32.97 -16.77
C GLU A 247 -30.86 -34.00 -15.63
N GLY A 248 -32.02 -34.28 -15.02
CA GLY A 248 -32.15 -35.24 -13.92
C GLY A 248 -31.78 -34.68 -12.55
N ASN A 249 -31.64 -33.36 -12.41
CA ASN A 249 -31.37 -32.71 -11.12
C ASN A 249 -32.62 -32.79 -10.21
N LYS A 250 -32.55 -33.64 -9.18
CA LYS A 250 -33.66 -33.90 -8.24
C LYS A 250 -34.13 -32.64 -7.50
N PHE A 251 -33.22 -31.73 -7.16
CA PHE A 251 -33.56 -30.47 -6.48
C PHE A 251 -34.29 -29.50 -7.42
N ALA A 252 -33.88 -29.40 -8.68
CA ALA A 252 -34.57 -28.59 -9.69
C ALA A 252 -35.98 -29.12 -9.96
N CYS A 253 -36.16 -30.44 -10.07
CA CYS A 253 -37.47 -31.06 -10.26
C CYS A 253 -38.42 -30.85 -9.08
N ALA A 254 -37.88 -30.82 -7.86
CA ALA A 254 -38.64 -30.65 -6.62
C ALA A 254 -39.19 -29.23 -6.39
N ARG A 255 -38.63 -28.20 -7.05
CA ARG A 255 -38.94 -26.77 -6.78
C ARG A 255 -40.40 -26.36 -6.97
N ASN A 256 -41.18 -27.08 -7.77
CA ASN A 256 -42.57 -26.72 -8.09
C ASN A 256 -43.57 -27.88 -7.93
N LEU A 257 -43.25 -28.85 -7.06
CA LEU A 257 -44.16 -29.96 -6.74
C LEU A 257 -45.22 -29.49 -5.73
N THR A 258 -46.48 -29.48 -6.16
CA THR A 258 -47.67 -29.07 -5.39
C THR A 258 -47.82 -29.81 -4.05
N ARG A 259 -47.25 -31.01 -3.93
CA ARG A 259 -47.19 -31.81 -2.68
C ARG A 259 -46.34 -31.17 -1.58
N HIS A 260 -45.37 -30.33 -1.92
CA HIS A 260 -44.33 -29.83 -1.01
C HIS A 260 -44.39 -28.31 -0.79
N THR A 261 -45.14 -27.57 -1.60
CA THR A 261 -45.52 -26.18 -1.33
C THR A 261 -46.67 -26.15 -0.33
N LYS A 262 -46.37 -25.91 0.94
CA LYS A 262 -47.41 -25.55 1.92
C LYS A 262 -47.81 -24.09 1.66
N TYR A 263 -49.05 -23.89 1.23
CA TYR A 263 -49.71 -22.58 1.28
C TYR A 263 -49.83 -22.12 2.74
#